data_AF-A0A9D7QN80-F1
#
_entry.id   AF-A0A9D7QN80-F1
#
_cell.length_a   1.000
_cell.length_b   1.000
_cell.length_c   1.000
_cell.angle_alpha   90.00
_cell.angle_beta   90.00
_cell.angle_gamma   90.00
#
_symmetry.space_group_name_H-M   'P 1'
#
loop_
_entity.id
_entity.type
_entity.pdbx_description
1 polymer ?
#
loop_
_entity_poly.entity_id
_entity_poly.type
_entity_poly.pdbx_seq_one_letter_code
_entity_poly.pdbx_strand_id
1 'polypeptide(L)'
;MVVVKFAENISKDEIEFREGLHDDDIIQYKHHRWKLDRDQITRYNLGGQLAPRRGWWEGINIRKRRSNFVNIQDKISICPLICEDLARQDPIADMIRTCGPSLVVTILMDGPQKVNRWPSKYASVLAEDPGSAVITLTSFGMVKRSKSFGMTQSKAIALWSDGNGNVEEIEMEEGNTGVLLNLCLNPQHDIIADGRLEHNITNSLILGGIHKISA
;
A
#
# COMPACT_ATOMS: atom_id res chain seq x y z
N MET A 1 9.54 10.28 0.43
CA MET A 1 8.65 10.03 1.58
C MET A 1 7.20 10.21 1.12
N VAL A 2 6.28 9.31 1.43
CA VAL A 2 4.84 9.58 1.22
C VAL A 2 4.23 9.85 2.58
N VAL A 3 3.56 10.98 2.71
CA VAL A 3 2.86 11.40 3.94
C VAL A 3 1.38 11.37 3.63
N VAL A 4 0.59 10.78 4.51
CA VAL A 4 -0.88 10.78 4.40
C VAL A 4 -1.42 11.74 5.45
N LYS A 5 -2.30 12.65 5.02
CA LYS A 5 -3.02 13.59 5.88
C LYS A 5 -4.51 13.42 5.66
N PHE A 6 -5.28 13.36 6.73
CA PHE A 6 -6.74 13.40 6.65
C PHE A 6 -7.22 14.86 6.63
N ALA A 7 -8.17 15.19 5.75
CA ALA A 7 -8.65 16.55 5.51
C ALA A 7 -9.52 17.08 6.65
N GLU A 8 -10.24 16.19 7.32
CA GLU A 8 -10.86 16.48 8.60
C GLU A 8 -9.80 16.44 9.70
N ASN A 9 -9.85 17.37 10.65
CA ASN A 9 -8.94 17.38 11.80
C ASN A 9 -9.21 16.14 12.67
N ILE A 10 -8.64 14.99 12.30
CA ILE A 10 -8.27 13.98 13.28
C ILE A 10 -7.13 14.64 14.04
N SER A 11 -7.42 15.24 15.20
CA SER A 11 -6.41 15.92 15.99
C SER A 11 -5.29 14.93 16.34
N LYS A 12 -4.04 15.39 16.35
CA LYS A 12 -2.90 14.57 16.82
C LYS A 12 -3.11 14.11 18.26
N ASP A 13 -3.85 14.89 19.06
CA ASP A 13 -4.19 14.58 20.45
C ASP A 13 -5.38 13.60 20.56
N GLU A 14 -6.06 13.29 19.43
CA GLU A 14 -7.19 12.38 19.35
C GLU A 14 -6.86 11.05 18.65
N ILE A 15 -5.58 10.82 18.30
CA ILE A 15 -5.10 9.48 17.98
C ILE A 15 -4.88 8.80 19.33
N GLU A 16 -5.96 8.30 19.93
CA GLU A 16 -5.86 7.37 21.05
C GLU A 16 -5.23 6.08 20.52
N PHE A 17 -3.90 6.00 20.56
CA PHE A 17 -3.27 4.70 20.76
C PHE A 17 -3.82 4.23 22.10
N ARG A 18 -4.66 3.19 22.08
CA ARG A 18 -5.21 2.58 23.30
C ARG A 18 -4.10 2.54 24.36
N GLU A 19 -4.33 3.17 25.51
CA GLU A 19 -3.38 3.15 26.62
C GLU A 19 -2.95 1.70 26.87
N GLY A 20 -1.66 1.41 26.67
CA GLY A 20 -1.09 0.07 26.82
C GLY A 20 -0.50 -0.57 25.55
N LEU A 21 -0.58 0.06 24.37
CA LEU A 21 0.24 -0.33 23.22
C LEU A 21 1.63 0.32 23.34
N HIS A 22 2.66 -0.47 23.64
CA HIS A 22 4.04 -0.01 23.50
C HIS A 22 4.41 0.07 22.01
N ASP A 23 5.38 0.90 21.63
CA ASP A 23 5.90 0.96 20.24
C ASP A 23 6.31 -0.43 19.71
N ASP A 24 6.72 -1.33 20.61
CA ASP A 24 7.06 -2.73 20.32
C ASP A 24 5.84 -3.61 19.93
N ASP A 25 4.62 -3.17 20.22
CA ASP A 25 3.37 -3.91 19.96
C ASP A 25 2.83 -3.72 18.53
N ILE A 26 3.28 -2.67 17.80
CA ILE A 26 2.86 -2.40 16.41
C ILE A 26 3.99 -2.72 15.43
N ILE A 27 4.67 -3.85 15.64
CA ILE A 27 5.70 -4.35 14.72
C ILE A 27 5.13 -5.41 13.79
N GLN A 28 5.21 -5.17 12.48
CA GLN A 28 4.92 -6.16 11.45
C GLN A 28 6.18 -6.56 10.68
N TYR A 29 6.45 -7.86 10.61
CA TYR A 29 7.59 -8.39 9.87
C TYR A 29 7.20 -8.77 8.44
N LYS A 30 8.18 -8.81 7.55
CA LYS A 30 8.00 -9.36 6.20
C LYS A 30 7.86 -10.89 6.27
N HIS A 31 6.88 -11.44 5.55
CA HIS A 31 6.55 -12.87 5.59
C HIS A 31 7.08 -13.70 4.42
N HIS A 32 7.67 -13.05 3.42
CA HIS A 32 8.12 -13.69 2.20
C HIS A 32 9.50 -13.16 1.85
N ARG A 33 10.39 -14.01 1.33
CA ARG A 33 11.67 -13.55 0.77
C ARG A 33 11.43 -13.02 -0.62
N TRP A 34 12.01 -11.87 -0.93
CA TRP A 34 12.02 -11.42 -2.31
C TRP A 34 12.98 -12.28 -3.13
N LYS A 35 12.52 -12.78 -4.29
CA LYS A 35 13.37 -13.45 -5.27
C LYS A 35 13.57 -12.53 -6.44
N LEU A 36 14.82 -12.26 -6.79
CA LEU A 36 15.21 -11.62 -8.02
C LEU A 36 15.43 -12.67 -9.11
N ASP A 37 14.64 -12.56 -10.18
CA ASP A 37 14.83 -13.33 -11.41
C ASP A 37 15.67 -12.58 -12.45
N ARG A 38 15.88 -13.20 -13.61
CA ARG A 38 16.65 -12.64 -14.73
C ARG A 38 16.11 -11.28 -15.17
N ASP A 39 14.80 -11.15 -15.28
CA ASP A 39 14.15 -9.96 -15.82
C ASP A 39 14.25 -8.80 -14.84
N GLN A 40 14.07 -9.07 -13.55
CA GLN A 40 14.27 -8.10 -12.49
C GLN A 40 15.74 -7.67 -12.38
N ILE A 41 16.69 -8.61 -12.42
CA ILE A 41 18.12 -8.29 -12.41
C ILE A 41 18.48 -7.37 -13.58
N THR A 42 17.94 -7.65 -14.77
CA THR A 42 18.19 -6.84 -15.96
C THR A 42 17.51 -5.47 -15.84
N ARG A 43 16.24 -5.45 -15.43
CA ARG A 43 15.43 -4.23 -15.26
C ARG A 43 16.00 -3.27 -14.23
N TYR A 44 16.59 -3.79 -13.15
CA TYR A 44 17.20 -2.99 -12.10
C TYR A 44 18.70 -2.73 -12.32
N ASN A 45 19.24 -3.16 -13.47
CA ASN A 45 20.65 -3.06 -13.84
C ASN A 45 21.60 -3.64 -12.77
N LEU A 46 21.27 -4.82 -12.24
CA LEU A 46 22.02 -5.52 -11.20
C LEU A 46 22.96 -6.60 -11.75
N GLY A 47 23.05 -6.75 -13.08
CA GLY A 47 23.82 -7.82 -13.73
C GLY A 47 25.33 -7.80 -13.44
N GLY A 48 25.87 -6.65 -13.03
CA GLY A 48 27.27 -6.53 -12.59
C GLY A 48 27.54 -7.10 -11.18
N GLN A 49 26.50 -7.35 -10.38
CA GLN A 49 26.60 -7.89 -9.02
C GLN A 49 25.92 -9.25 -8.87
N LEU A 50 24.81 -9.46 -9.57
CA LEU A 50 23.98 -10.65 -9.48
C LEU A 50 23.93 -11.34 -10.85
N ALA A 51 24.39 -12.58 -10.91
CA ALA A 51 24.37 -13.37 -12.14
C ALA A 51 22.92 -13.59 -12.63
N PRO A 52 22.51 -13.12 -13.83
CA PRO A 52 21.12 -13.21 -14.30
C PRO A 52 20.63 -14.64 -14.60
N ARG A 53 21.54 -15.62 -14.60
CA ARG A 53 21.21 -17.05 -14.82
C ARG A 53 20.81 -17.78 -13.53
N ARG A 54 20.86 -17.10 -12.38
CA ARG A 54 20.50 -17.66 -11.07
C ARG A 54 19.32 -16.86 -10.49
N GLY A 55 18.51 -17.51 -9.67
CA GLY A 55 17.56 -16.82 -8.81
C GLY A 55 18.25 -16.38 -7.52
N TRP A 56 18.10 -15.11 -7.15
CA TRP A 56 18.71 -14.56 -5.95
C TRP A 56 17.65 -14.29 -4.90
N TRP A 57 17.75 -14.94 -3.75
CA TRP A 57 16.82 -14.77 -2.66
C TRP A 57 17.36 -13.77 -1.65
N GLU A 58 16.48 -12.90 -1.18
CA GLU A 58 16.74 -12.01 -0.07
C GLU A 58 17.15 -12.78 1.19
N GLY A 59 18.29 -12.40 1.77
CA GLY A 59 18.88 -13.04 2.94
C GLY A 59 18.26 -12.60 4.27
N ILE A 60 16.96 -12.87 4.46
CA ILE A 60 16.25 -12.56 5.71
C ILE A 60 15.68 -13.81 6.40
N ASN A 61 15.49 -13.70 7.71
CA ASN A 61 14.71 -14.64 8.49
C ASN A 61 13.21 -14.32 8.35
N ILE A 62 12.41 -15.34 8.07
CA ILE A 62 10.95 -15.21 8.03
C ILE A 62 10.41 -15.56 9.41
N ARG A 63 9.70 -14.61 10.02
CA ARG A 63 9.09 -14.76 11.34
C ARG A 63 7.64 -15.26 11.21
N LYS A 64 7.04 -15.63 12.34
CA LYS A 64 5.62 -16.00 12.41
C LYS A 64 4.77 -14.87 11.83
N ARG A 65 3.82 -15.25 10.98
CA ARG A 65 2.93 -14.30 10.31
C ARG A 65 2.08 -13.53 11.31
N ARG A 66 2.07 -12.21 11.19
CA ARG A 66 1.21 -11.27 11.92
C ARG A 66 0.80 -10.16 10.97
N SER A 67 -0.46 -9.76 11.02
CA SER A 67 -0.94 -8.58 10.31
C SER A 67 -1.59 -7.65 11.30
N ASN A 68 -1.22 -6.38 11.24
CA ASN A 68 -1.74 -5.37 12.14
C ASN A 68 -3.01 -4.75 11.54
N PHE A 69 -3.95 -4.42 12.41
CA PHE A 69 -5.08 -3.54 12.09
C PHE A 69 -5.01 -2.38 13.08
N VAL A 70 -4.78 -1.18 12.56
CA VAL A 70 -4.64 0.03 13.35
C VAL A 70 -5.91 0.84 13.17
N ASN A 71 -6.70 0.95 14.23
CA ASN A 71 -7.91 1.75 14.22
C ASN A 71 -7.57 3.18 14.65
N ILE A 72 -8.04 4.15 13.87
CA ILE A 72 -7.99 5.56 14.21
C ILE A 72 -9.40 5.96 14.61
N GLN A 73 -9.61 6.09 15.93
CA GLN A 73 -10.93 6.26 16.54
C GLN A 73 -11.89 5.16 16.06
N ASP A 74 -13.18 5.48 16.01
CA ASP A 74 -14.23 4.64 15.45
C ASP A 74 -14.50 4.94 13.96
N LYS A 75 -13.57 5.62 13.27
CA LYS A 75 -13.78 6.14 11.91
C LYS A 75 -13.06 5.35 10.82
N ILE A 76 -11.82 4.93 11.07
CA ILE A 76 -10.94 4.34 10.05
C ILE A 76 -10.20 3.14 10.63
N SER A 77 -10.08 2.06 9.86
CA SER A 77 -9.12 0.99 10.12
C SER A 77 -8.05 0.92 9.03
N ILE A 78 -6.79 0.77 9.43
CA ILE A 78 -5.63 0.70 8.53
C ILE A 78 -4.96 -0.67 8.65
N CYS A 79 -4.72 -1.33 7.51
CA CYS A 79 -3.99 -2.59 7.45
C CYS A 79 -2.72 -2.43 6.59
N PRO A 80 -1.51 -2.45 7.17
CA PRO A 80 -0.27 -2.43 6.40
C PRO A 80 0.03 -3.82 5.82
N LEU A 81 0.46 -3.86 4.56
CA LEU A 81 0.97 -5.05 3.89
C LEU A 81 2.40 -4.84 3.43
N ILE A 82 3.19 -5.91 3.44
CA ILE A 82 4.60 -5.85 3.06
C ILE A 82 4.86 -6.76 1.88
N CYS A 83 5.28 -6.16 0.76
CA CYS A 83 5.74 -6.83 -0.44
C CYS A 83 4.69 -7.82 -0.98
N GLU A 84 5.02 -9.09 -1.04
CA GLU A 84 4.18 -10.13 -1.64
C GLU A 84 2.87 -10.36 -0.88
N ASP A 85 2.73 -9.89 0.37
CA ASP A 85 1.48 -10.03 1.14
C ASP A 85 0.25 -9.52 0.37
N LEU A 86 0.40 -8.47 -0.45
CA LEU A 86 -0.66 -7.96 -1.34
C LEU A 86 -1.19 -9.01 -2.34
N ALA A 87 -0.34 -9.92 -2.82
CA ALA A 87 -0.69 -10.93 -3.82
C ALA A 87 -1.05 -12.29 -3.19
N ARG A 88 -0.99 -12.42 -1.86
CA ARG A 88 -1.24 -13.70 -1.17
C ARG A 88 -2.72 -13.87 -0.86
N GLN A 89 -3.37 -14.79 -1.56
CA GLN A 89 -4.79 -15.10 -1.34
C GLN A 89 -5.03 -15.72 0.04
N ASP A 90 -4.35 -16.83 0.37
CA ASP A 90 -4.49 -17.51 1.66
C ASP A 90 -3.27 -17.25 2.58
N PRO A 91 -3.45 -16.81 3.84
CA PRO A 91 -4.70 -16.35 4.48
C PRO A 91 -4.88 -14.83 4.40
N ILE A 92 -3.98 -14.10 3.71
CA ILE A 92 -3.92 -12.64 3.83
C ILE A 92 -5.15 -11.97 3.20
N ALA A 93 -5.46 -12.27 1.94
CA ALA A 93 -6.62 -11.67 1.28
C ALA A 93 -7.93 -12.04 1.99
N ASP A 94 -8.08 -13.28 2.46
CA ASP A 94 -9.27 -13.72 3.19
C ASP A 94 -9.44 -12.99 4.53
N MET A 95 -8.34 -12.81 5.27
CA MET A 95 -8.35 -12.03 6.51
C MET A 95 -8.68 -10.55 6.25
N ILE A 96 -8.11 -9.95 5.20
CA ILE A 96 -8.43 -8.55 4.84
C ILE A 96 -9.89 -8.41 4.45
N ARG A 97 -10.42 -9.30 3.61
CA ARG A 97 -11.85 -9.32 3.23
C ARG A 97 -12.76 -9.51 4.43
N THR A 98 -12.36 -10.35 5.37
CA THR A 98 -13.13 -10.58 6.60
C THR A 98 -13.15 -9.34 7.50
N CYS A 99 -12.02 -8.63 7.59
CA CYS A 99 -11.89 -7.47 8.48
C CYS A 99 -12.38 -6.15 7.86
N GLY A 100 -12.34 -6.00 6.52
CA GLY A 100 -12.82 -4.80 5.84
C GLY A 100 -12.11 -3.51 6.24
N PRO A 101 -10.76 -3.41 6.20
CA PRO A 101 -10.09 -2.17 6.59
C PRO A 101 -10.43 -1.02 5.64
N SER A 102 -10.61 0.20 6.17
CA SER A 102 -10.85 1.39 5.36
C SER A 102 -9.67 1.71 4.44
N LEU A 103 -8.43 1.48 4.91
CA LEU A 103 -7.20 1.71 4.15
C LEU A 103 -6.25 0.51 4.23
N VAL A 104 -5.82 0.01 3.07
CA VAL A 104 -4.70 -0.92 2.96
C VAL A 104 -3.46 -0.17 2.48
N VAL A 105 -2.39 -0.20 3.27
CA VAL A 105 -1.11 0.44 2.92
C VAL A 105 -0.09 -0.62 2.56
N THR A 106 0.22 -0.79 1.29
CA THR A 106 1.16 -1.81 0.82
C THR A 106 2.54 -1.22 0.52
N ILE A 107 3.55 -1.62 1.28
CA ILE A 107 4.95 -1.22 1.04
C ILE A 107 5.64 -2.30 0.20
N LEU A 108 6.14 -1.93 -0.98
CA LEU A 108 6.72 -2.83 -1.95
C LEU A 108 8.20 -2.53 -2.17
N MET A 109 9.00 -3.59 -2.21
CA MET A 109 10.33 -3.57 -2.81
C MET A 109 10.22 -3.97 -4.29
N ASP A 110 9.51 -3.16 -5.07
CA ASP A 110 9.32 -3.36 -6.52
C ASP A 110 9.63 -2.06 -7.27
N GLY A 111 9.61 -2.09 -8.60
CA GLY A 111 9.74 -0.91 -9.45
C GLY A 111 8.51 0.01 -9.39
N PRO A 112 8.33 0.86 -10.41
CA PRO A 112 7.27 1.86 -10.45
C PRO A 112 5.88 1.26 -10.23
N GLN A 113 5.06 1.97 -9.46
CA GLN A 113 3.68 1.59 -9.18
C GLN A 113 2.80 2.06 -10.34
N LYS A 114 2.42 1.13 -11.21
CA LYS A 114 1.75 1.42 -12.48
C LYS A 114 0.48 0.59 -12.63
N VAL A 115 -0.53 1.15 -13.30
CA VAL A 115 -1.85 0.52 -13.50
C VAL A 115 -1.72 -0.84 -14.19
N ASN A 116 -0.80 -0.95 -15.15
CA ASN A 116 -0.60 -2.19 -15.92
C ASN A 116 0.29 -3.24 -15.23
N ARG A 117 0.69 -3.03 -13.97
CA ARG A 117 1.55 -3.95 -13.22
C ARG A 117 0.77 -4.73 -12.17
N TRP A 118 1.37 -5.84 -11.73
CA TRP A 118 0.76 -6.74 -10.74
C TRP A 118 0.25 -6.04 -9.47
N PRO A 119 0.91 -5.00 -8.88
CA PRO A 119 0.39 -4.39 -7.66
C PRO A 119 -0.99 -3.78 -7.87
N SER A 120 -1.21 -3.10 -9.01
CA SER A 120 -2.51 -2.52 -9.33
C SER A 120 -3.60 -3.59 -9.40
N LYS A 121 -3.32 -4.75 -9.99
CA LYS A 121 -4.31 -5.83 -10.13
C LYS A 121 -4.80 -6.32 -8.77
N TYR A 122 -3.89 -6.59 -7.84
CA TYR A 122 -4.27 -7.09 -6.52
C TYR A 122 -4.80 -5.97 -5.61
N ALA A 123 -4.33 -4.73 -5.80
CA ALA A 123 -4.92 -3.57 -5.13
C ALA A 123 -6.39 -3.39 -5.52
N SER A 124 -6.73 -3.51 -6.81
CA SER A 124 -8.10 -3.42 -7.28
C SER A 124 -8.99 -4.54 -6.72
N VAL A 125 -8.47 -5.77 -6.55
CA VAL A 125 -9.25 -6.84 -5.89
C VAL A 125 -9.65 -6.46 -4.46
N LEU A 126 -8.72 -5.94 -3.66
CA LEU A 126 -9.02 -5.50 -2.29
C LEU A 126 -9.87 -4.22 -2.27
N ALA A 127 -9.77 -3.41 -3.33
CA ALA A 127 -10.59 -2.21 -3.48
C ALA A 127 -12.04 -2.53 -3.85
N GLU A 128 -12.26 -3.55 -4.66
CA GLU A 128 -13.61 -4.02 -5.02
C GLU A 128 -14.23 -4.85 -3.90
N ASP A 129 -13.43 -5.68 -3.23
CA ASP A 129 -13.86 -6.56 -2.13
C ASP A 129 -12.71 -6.69 -1.12
N PRO A 130 -12.78 -6.03 0.05
CA PRO A 130 -14.03 -5.62 0.74
C PRO A 130 -14.49 -4.17 0.52
N GLY A 131 -13.97 -3.43 -0.46
CA GLY A 131 -14.28 -1.99 -0.60
C GLY A 131 -13.20 -1.04 -0.06
N SER A 132 -12.01 -1.57 0.28
CA SER A 132 -10.93 -0.79 0.88
C SER A 132 -10.38 0.28 -0.07
N ALA A 133 -9.98 1.44 0.44
CA ALA A 133 -8.96 2.21 -0.27
C ALA A 133 -7.61 1.46 -0.17
N VAL A 134 -6.86 1.39 -1.26
CA VAL A 134 -5.57 0.70 -1.30
C VAL A 134 -4.52 1.65 -1.87
N ILE A 135 -3.42 1.82 -1.13
CA ILE A 135 -2.23 2.49 -1.65
C ILE A 135 -1.06 1.53 -1.72
N THR A 136 -0.45 1.39 -2.90
CA THR A 136 0.83 0.71 -3.05
C THR A 136 1.96 1.73 -3.11
N LEU A 137 3.08 1.42 -2.47
CA LEU A 137 4.21 2.33 -2.28
C LEU A 137 5.51 1.62 -2.64
N THR A 138 6.44 2.30 -3.30
CA THR A 138 7.83 1.86 -3.40
C THR A 138 8.78 3.01 -3.11
N SER A 139 10.05 2.70 -2.89
CA SER A 139 11.08 3.73 -2.77
C SER A 139 11.39 4.37 -4.12
N PHE A 140 11.66 5.68 -4.12
CA PHE A 140 12.10 6.39 -5.32
C PHE A 140 13.40 5.83 -5.90
N GLY A 141 14.27 5.26 -5.04
CA GLY A 141 15.47 4.54 -5.48
C GLY A 141 15.15 3.31 -6.33
N MET A 142 14.14 2.54 -5.95
CA MET A 142 13.68 1.39 -6.75
C MET A 142 13.05 1.82 -8.07
N VAL A 143 12.27 2.91 -8.05
CA VAL A 143 11.75 3.54 -9.28
C VAL A 143 12.90 3.88 -10.22
N LYS A 144 13.88 4.65 -9.74
CA LYS A 144 15.07 5.05 -10.53
C LYS A 144 15.90 3.88 -11.05
N ARG A 145 16.02 2.80 -10.27
CA ARG A 145 16.74 1.60 -10.71
C ARG A 145 16.00 0.85 -11.81
N SER A 146 14.68 0.88 -11.81
CA SER A 146 13.82 0.19 -12.78
C SER A 146 13.86 0.85 -14.16
N LYS A 147 14.99 0.71 -14.84
CA LYS A 147 15.24 1.29 -16.16
C LYS A 147 15.49 0.17 -17.17
N SER A 148 14.43 -0.19 -17.89
CA SER A 148 14.59 -1.02 -19.09
C SER A 148 15.30 -0.22 -20.18
N PHE A 149 16.19 -0.86 -20.93
CA PHE A 149 16.94 -0.23 -22.01
C PHE A 149 15.98 0.38 -23.04
N GLY A 150 16.17 1.66 -23.38
CA GLY A 150 15.36 2.37 -24.37
C GLY A 150 13.97 2.84 -23.90
N MET A 151 13.59 2.64 -22.64
CA MET A 151 12.31 3.11 -22.11
C MET A 151 12.45 4.40 -21.29
N THR A 152 11.43 5.25 -21.35
CA THR A 152 11.32 6.43 -20.49
C THR A 152 11.23 6.02 -19.04
N GLN A 153 12.03 6.67 -18.20
CA GLN A 153 12.06 6.43 -16.77
C GLN A 153 10.74 6.89 -16.15
N SER A 154 10.05 5.98 -15.46
CA SER A 154 8.86 6.32 -14.69
C SER A 154 9.23 7.06 -13.41
N LYS A 155 8.28 7.86 -12.89
CA LYS A 155 8.33 8.58 -11.62
C LYS A 155 7.27 8.13 -10.61
N ALA A 156 6.46 7.14 -10.97
CA ALA A 156 5.34 6.67 -10.13
C ALA A 156 5.86 5.87 -8.93
N ILE A 157 5.89 6.52 -7.77
CA ILE A 157 6.33 5.93 -6.50
C ILE A 157 5.18 5.26 -5.76
N ALA A 158 3.95 5.62 -6.08
CA ALA A 158 2.76 5.08 -5.45
C ALA A 158 1.61 4.91 -6.45
N LEU A 159 0.64 4.08 -6.10
CA LEU A 159 -0.61 3.93 -6.84
C LEU A 159 -1.75 3.84 -5.84
N TRP A 160 -2.79 4.63 -6.08
CA TRP A 160 -4.06 4.59 -5.36
C TRP A 160 -5.07 3.74 -6.13
N SER A 161 -5.87 2.95 -5.42
CA SER A 161 -7.05 2.25 -5.93
C SER A 161 -8.16 2.36 -4.89
N ASP A 162 -9.40 2.63 -5.30
CA ASP A 162 -10.56 2.62 -4.39
C ASP A 162 -11.76 1.84 -4.94
N GLY A 163 -12.74 1.58 -4.07
CA GLY A 163 -13.94 0.80 -4.41
C GLY A 163 -14.89 1.47 -5.40
N ASN A 164 -14.64 2.72 -5.80
CA ASN A 164 -15.39 3.37 -6.88
C ASN A 164 -14.75 3.13 -8.26
N GLY A 165 -13.69 2.32 -8.32
CA GLY A 165 -12.95 2.02 -9.54
C GLY A 165 -11.92 3.09 -9.93
N ASN A 166 -11.64 4.07 -9.06
CA ASN A 166 -10.59 5.05 -9.33
C ASN A 166 -9.23 4.39 -9.14
N VAL A 167 -8.33 4.60 -10.11
CA VAL A 167 -6.93 4.17 -10.01
C VAL A 167 -6.03 5.32 -10.44
N GLU A 168 -5.16 5.78 -9.55
CA GLU A 168 -4.33 6.97 -9.76
C GLU A 168 -2.84 6.65 -9.53
N GLU A 169 -1.99 6.93 -10.50
CA GLU A 169 -0.53 6.81 -10.36
C GLU A 169 0.05 8.08 -9.75
N ILE A 170 0.73 7.94 -8.62
CA ILE A 170 1.25 9.07 -7.85
C ILE A 170 2.75 9.21 -8.13
N GLU A 171 3.12 10.29 -8.80
CA GLU A 171 4.49 10.54 -9.24
C GLU A 171 5.28 11.46 -8.31
N MET A 172 6.58 11.19 -8.19
CA MET A 172 7.54 12.03 -7.47
C MET A 172 8.63 12.51 -8.42
N GLU A 173 8.75 13.83 -8.56
CA GLU A 173 9.81 14.46 -9.36
C GLU A 173 11.17 14.41 -8.66
N GLU A 174 12.22 14.56 -9.46
CA GLU A 174 13.54 14.88 -8.93
C GLU A 174 13.53 16.24 -8.22
N GLY A 175 14.25 16.34 -7.10
CA GLY A 175 14.29 17.54 -6.25
C GLY A 175 13.23 17.56 -5.14
N ASN A 176 12.18 16.74 -5.23
CA ASN A 176 11.25 16.57 -4.12
C ASN A 176 11.81 15.60 -3.07
N THR A 177 11.41 15.79 -1.82
CA THR A 177 11.68 14.87 -0.70
C THR A 177 10.49 13.93 -0.45
N GLY A 178 9.30 14.31 -0.91
CA GLY A 178 8.12 13.48 -0.76
C GLY A 178 6.87 13.95 -1.49
N VAL A 179 5.78 13.25 -1.19
CA VAL A 179 4.43 13.54 -1.65
C VAL A 179 3.49 13.46 -0.44
N LEU A 180 2.63 14.46 -0.27
CA LEU A 180 1.55 14.51 0.71
C LEU A 180 0.24 14.14 0.01
N LEU A 181 -0.47 13.16 0.54
CA LEU A 181 -1.80 12.78 0.10
C LEU A 181 -2.82 13.30 1.10
N ASN A 182 -3.83 14.02 0.61
CA ASN A 182 -4.97 14.42 1.40
C ASN A 182 -6.09 13.41 1.19
N LEU A 183 -6.52 12.74 2.26
CA LEU A 183 -7.64 11.81 2.25
C LEU A 183 -8.85 12.42 2.94
N CYS A 184 -10.03 12.24 2.37
CA CYS A 184 -11.29 12.67 2.95
C CYS A 184 -12.09 11.44 3.41
N LEU A 185 -12.75 11.56 4.55
CA LEU A 185 -13.75 10.60 4.96
C LEU A 185 -14.98 10.77 4.08
N ASN A 186 -15.56 9.65 3.68
CA ASN A 186 -16.82 9.61 2.95
C ASN A 186 -17.78 8.68 3.71
N PRO A 187 -18.67 9.25 4.53
CA PRO A 187 -19.70 8.48 5.22
C PRO A 187 -20.57 7.70 4.23
N GLN A 188 -20.74 6.41 4.47
CA GLN A 188 -21.52 5.52 3.63
C GLN A 188 -22.50 4.69 4.47
N HIS A 189 -23.63 4.37 3.86
CA HIS A 189 -24.56 3.36 4.36
C HIS A 189 -24.29 2.06 3.62
N ASP A 190 -23.88 1.05 4.36
CA ASP A 190 -23.66 -0.26 3.78
C ASP A 190 -24.98 -1.00 3.59
N ILE A 191 -25.05 -1.75 2.49
CA ILE A 191 -26.12 -2.70 2.24
C ILE A 191 -25.50 -4.09 2.42
N ILE A 192 -25.99 -4.85 3.39
CA ILE A 192 -25.51 -6.22 3.61
C ILE A 192 -26.00 -7.14 2.49
N ALA A 193 -25.40 -8.32 2.38
CA ALA A 193 -25.62 -9.25 1.27
C ALA A 193 -27.10 -9.64 1.02
N ASP A 194 -27.98 -9.52 2.02
CA ASP A 194 -29.42 -9.77 1.89
C ASP A 194 -30.27 -8.53 1.55
N GLY A 195 -29.63 -7.39 1.28
CA GLY A 195 -30.27 -6.15 0.83
C GLY A 195 -30.73 -5.22 1.94
N ARG A 196 -30.51 -5.56 3.22
CA ARG A 196 -30.84 -4.65 4.34
C ARG A 196 -29.80 -3.53 4.45
N LEU A 197 -30.26 -2.35 4.85
CA LEU A 197 -29.38 -1.23 5.20
C LEU A 197 -28.81 -1.45 6.59
N GLU A 198 -27.50 -1.28 6.73
CA GLU A 198 -26.86 -1.17 8.03
C GLU A 198 -27.24 0.14 8.71
N HIS A 199 -27.48 0.04 10.02
CA HIS A 199 -27.85 1.21 10.82
C HIS A 199 -26.62 2.05 11.17
N ASN A 200 -25.44 1.42 11.19
CA ASN A 200 -24.18 2.09 11.43
C ASN A 200 -23.68 2.71 10.12
N ILE A 201 -23.18 3.94 10.23
CA ILE A 201 -22.49 4.62 9.14
C ILE A 201 -21.04 4.15 9.16
N THR A 202 -20.58 3.62 8.04
CA THR A 202 -19.15 3.32 7.81
C THR A 202 -18.51 4.46 7.05
N ASN A 203 -17.17 4.51 7.01
CA ASN A 203 -16.46 5.51 6.21
C ASN A 203 -15.57 4.84 5.19
N SER A 204 -15.77 5.19 3.91
CA SER A 204 -14.74 5.00 2.89
C SER A 204 -13.81 6.19 2.82
N LEU A 205 -12.72 6.04 2.08
CA LEU A 205 -11.72 7.08 1.89
C LEU A 205 -11.70 7.53 0.45
N ILE A 206 -11.65 8.86 0.27
CA ILE A 206 -11.50 9.50 -1.03
C ILE A 206 -10.13 10.18 -1.07
N LEU A 207 -9.40 10.02 -2.18
CA LEU A 207 -8.21 10.81 -2.45
C LEU A 207 -8.61 12.24 -2.84
N GLY A 208 -8.51 13.16 -1.89
CA GLY A 208 -8.89 14.57 -2.07
C GLY A 208 -7.80 15.46 -2.67
N GLY A 209 -6.53 15.03 -2.66
CA GLY A 209 -5.46 15.78 -3.32
C GLY A 209 -4.07 15.20 -3.13
N ILE A 210 -3.15 15.64 -3.99
CA ILE A 210 -1.75 15.22 -4.03
C ILE A 210 -0.87 16.47 -4.07
N HIS A 211 0.05 16.62 -3.11
CA HIS A 211 0.98 17.74 -3.05
C HIS A 211 2.43 17.25 -3.01
N LYS A 212 3.29 17.83 -3.85
CA LYS A 212 4.72 17.55 -3.85
C LYS A 212 5.38 18.31 -2.69
N ILE A 213 6.25 17.64 -1.94
CA ILE A 213 7.04 18.23 -0.85
C ILE A 213 8.45 18.46 -1.39
N SER A 214 8.84 19.72 -1.51
CA SER A 214 10.19 20.13 -1.92
C SER A 214 11.21 19.93 -0.79
N ALA A 215 12.48 19.84 -1.16
CA ALA A 215 13.60 19.78 -0.20
C ALA A 215 13.82 21.10 0.53
#